data_AF-A0A6P0UL53-F1
#
_entry.id   AF-A0A6P0UL53-F1
#
_cell.length_a   1.000
_cell.length_b   1.000
_cell.length_c   1.000
_cell.angle_alpha   90.00
_cell.angle_beta   90.00
_cell.angle_gamma   90.00
#
_symmetry.space_group_name_H-M   'P 1'
#
loop_
_entity.id
_entity.type
_entity.pdbx_description
1 polymer ?
#
loop_
_entity_poly.entity_id
_entity_poly.type
_entity_poly.pdbx_seq_one_letter_code
_entity_poly.pdbx_strand_id
1 'polypeptide(L)'
;MIKSENISIPLVIAGVLILGSFVPIIQIAMLHGNGTLMYVMDLLVDNISESTLNYVNLYFGILCVIAFFFSKRLGYKILWAIFSTFFLHGFIVFLELDFTNGGDTSPYFLGFIIAGVLSSLPLLVAGYVKERKEAST
;
A
#
# COMPACT_ATOMS: atom_id res chain seq x y z
N MET A 1 -29.09 1.79 -2.70
CA MET A 1 -28.33 1.39 -1.49
C MET A 1 -26.88 1.73 -1.76
N ILE A 2 -26.33 2.74 -1.08
CA ILE A 2 -24.92 3.12 -1.23
C ILE A 2 -24.09 1.91 -0.81
N LYS A 3 -23.17 1.48 -1.68
CA LYS A 3 -22.34 0.31 -1.43
C LYS A 3 -21.20 0.71 -0.49
N SER A 4 -21.40 0.46 0.80
CA SER A 4 -20.42 0.71 1.87
C SER A 4 -19.09 -0.01 1.67
N GLU A 5 -19.01 -0.97 0.73
CA GLU A 5 -17.79 -1.68 0.35
C GLU A 5 -16.66 -0.76 -0.16
N ASN A 6 -16.98 0.39 -0.77
CA ASN A 6 -15.96 1.29 -1.32
C ASN A 6 -15.12 1.95 -0.21
N ILE A 7 -15.73 2.30 0.93
CA ILE A 7 -15.04 2.85 2.10
C ILE A 7 -14.60 1.74 3.07
N SER A 8 -15.44 0.73 3.29
CA SER A 8 -15.15 -0.31 4.29
C SER A 8 -13.94 -1.18 3.94
N ILE A 9 -13.69 -1.49 2.66
CA ILE A 9 -12.49 -2.24 2.25
C ILE A 9 -11.20 -1.50 2.67
N PRO A 10 -10.98 -0.23 2.27
CA PRO A 10 -9.81 0.52 2.73
C PRO A 10 -9.70 0.63 4.25
N LEU A 11 -10.82 0.83 4.96
CA LEU A 11 -10.82 0.92 6.42
C LEU A 11 -10.42 -0.40 7.09
N VAL A 12 -10.93 -1.53 6.60
CA VAL A 12 -10.55 -2.86 7.11
C VAL A 12 -9.06 -3.10 6.90
N ILE A 13 -8.53 -2.77 5.72
CA ILE A 13 -7.09 -2.90 5.45
C ILE A 13 -6.27 -1.99 6.38
N ALA A 14 -6.66 -0.72 6.52
CA ALA A 14 -6.00 0.21 7.44
C ALA A 14 -6.00 -0.34 8.88
N GLY A 15 -7.13 -0.86 9.35
CA GLY A 15 -7.26 -1.48 10.65
C GLY A 15 -6.34 -2.68 10.82
N VAL A 16 -6.28 -3.57 9.82
CA VAL A 16 -5.38 -4.73 9.83
C VAL A 16 -3.92 -4.31 9.89
N LEU A 17 -3.50 -3.29 9.15
CA LEU A 17 -2.13 -2.79 9.20
C LEU A 17 -1.82 -2.17 10.57
N ILE A 18 -2.67 -1.27 11.07
CA ILE A 18 -2.44 -0.58 12.35
C ILE A 18 -2.37 -1.57 13.51
N LEU A 19 -3.33 -2.50 13.59
CA LEU A 19 -3.34 -3.53 14.64
C LEU A 19 -2.19 -4.53 14.44
N GLY A 20 -1.86 -4.84 13.19
CA GLY A 20 -0.72 -5.69 12.85
C GLY A 20 0.62 -5.08 13.25
N SER A 21 0.76 -3.76 13.35
CA SER A 21 2.05 -3.11 13.66
C SER A 21 2.65 -3.50 15.01
N PHE A 22 1.84 -3.98 15.96
CA PHE A 22 2.35 -4.51 17.24
C PHE A 22 3.02 -5.88 17.09
N VAL A 23 2.55 -6.69 16.12
CA VAL A 23 3.09 -8.00 15.75
C VAL A 23 3.17 -8.05 14.21
N PRO A 24 4.17 -7.40 13.59
CA PRO A 24 4.14 -6.96 12.18
C PRO A 24 4.40 -8.08 11.17
N ILE A 25 3.77 -9.25 11.34
CA ILE A 25 3.95 -10.43 10.47
C ILE A 25 3.54 -10.10 9.03
N ILE A 26 2.39 -9.44 8.85
CA ILE A 26 1.88 -9.07 7.52
C ILE A 26 2.81 -8.05 6.87
N GLN A 27 3.23 -7.03 7.59
CA GLN A 27 4.14 -5.99 7.11
C GLN A 27 5.51 -6.56 6.73
N ILE A 28 6.06 -7.50 7.53
CA ILE A 28 7.32 -8.19 7.23
C ILE A 28 7.19 -9.06 5.97
N ALA A 29 6.07 -9.78 5.82
CA ALA A 29 5.80 -10.57 4.63
C ALA A 29 5.67 -9.68 3.38
N MET A 30 4.99 -8.54 3.50
CA MET A 30 4.90 -7.54 2.43
C MET A 30 6.28 -6.96 2.08
N LEU A 31 7.11 -6.66 3.07
CA LEU A 31 8.46 -6.14 2.86
C LEU A 31 9.34 -7.15 2.11
N HIS A 32 9.33 -8.43 2.54
CA HIS A 32 10.04 -9.51 1.83
C HIS A 32 9.54 -9.67 0.39
N GLY A 33 8.22 -9.64 0.18
CA GLY A 33 7.63 -9.69 -1.15
C GLY A 33 8.06 -8.52 -2.03
N ASN A 34 8.06 -7.29 -1.49
CA ASN A 34 8.51 -6.10 -2.22
C ASN A 34 10.00 -6.18 -2.54
N GLY A 35 10.85 -6.61 -1.60
CA GLY A 35 12.28 -6.81 -1.84
C GLY A 35 12.56 -7.83 -2.96
N THR A 36 11.79 -8.93 -2.97
CA THR A 36 11.87 -9.93 -4.05
C THR A 36 11.49 -9.34 -5.41
N LEU A 37 10.42 -8.54 -5.46
CA LEU A 37 10.00 -7.87 -6.68
C LEU A 37 11.05 -6.87 -7.18
N MET A 38 11.59 -6.04 -6.28
CA MET A 38 12.63 -5.07 -6.62
C MET A 38 13.87 -5.75 -7.18
N TYR A 39 14.29 -6.87 -6.60
CA TYR A 39 15.39 -7.68 -7.13
C TYR A 39 15.12 -8.17 -8.56
N VAL A 40 13.91 -8.65 -8.85
CA VAL A 40 13.54 -9.06 -10.21
C VAL A 40 13.54 -7.87 -11.17
N MET A 41 13.08 -6.70 -10.74
CA MET A 41 13.09 -5.49 -11.57
C MET A 41 14.52 -5.00 -11.85
N ASP A 42 15.42 -5.09 -10.86
CA ASP A 42 16.84 -4.76 -11.05
C ASP A 42 17.49 -5.66 -12.11
N LEU A 43 17.24 -6.96 -12.04
CA LEU A 43 17.71 -7.93 -13.05
C LEU A 43 17.20 -7.65 -14.47
N LEU A 44 16.02 -7.04 -14.61
CA LEU A 44 15.42 -6.76 -15.92
C LEU A 44 15.95 -5.49 -16.57
N VAL A 45 16.41 -4.52 -15.78
CA VAL A 45 16.77 -3.19 -16.30
C VAL A 45 18.26 -2.85 -16.15
N ASP A 46 19.02 -3.67 -15.42
CA ASP A 46 20.48 -3.67 -15.30
C ASP A 46 21.08 -2.32 -14.84
N ASN A 47 21.45 -2.23 -13.55
CA ASN A 47 22.06 -1.06 -12.89
C ASN A 47 21.09 0.10 -12.59
N ILE A 48 19.92 -0.19 -12.02
CA ILE A 48 19.07 0.86 -11.43
C ILE A 48 19.46 1.06 -9.95
N SER A 49 19.51 2.30 -9.49
CA SER A 49 19.68 2.58 -8.04
C SER A 49 18.48 2.08 -7.22
N GLU A 50 18.71 1.62 -5.98
CA GLU A 50 17.63 1.16 -5.08
C GLU A 50 16.52 2.20 -4.91
N SER A 51 16.89 3.48 -4.79
CA SER A 51 15.98 4.62 -4.74
C SER A 51 15.08 4.73 -5.99
N THR A 52 15.63 4.47 -7.17
CA THR A 52 14.89 4.48 -8.43
C THR A 52 13.97 3.25 -8.54
N LEU A 53 14.44 2.08 -8.09
CA LEU A 53 13.60 0.88 -8.00
C LEU A 53 12.43 1.09 -7.05
N ASN A 54 12.60 1.86 -5.97
CA ASN A 54 11.50 2.11 -5.03
C ASN A 54 10.35 2.91 -5.69
N TYR A 55 10.64 3.80 -6.66
CA TYR A 55 9.58 4.49 -7.41
C TYR A 55 8.72 3.55 -8.25
N VAL A 56 9.19 2.33 -8.56
CA VAL A 56 8.37 1.29 -9.19
C VAL A 56 7.22 0.88 -8.27
N ASN A 57 7.47 0.79 -6.97
CA ASN A 57 6.41 0.55 -5.98
C ASN A 57 5.38 1.68 -5.99
N LEU A 58 5.82 2.94 -6.00
CA LEU A 58 4.91 4.07 -6.07
C LEU A 58 4.04 4.02 -7.35
N TYR A 59 4.66 3.74 -8.49
CA TYR A 59 3.98 3.64 -9.78
C TYR A 59 2.90 2.55 -9.79
N PHE A 60 3.26 1.32 -9.39
CA PHE A 60 2.30 0.22 -9.33
C PHE A 60 1.21 0.45 -8.25
N GLY A 61 1.58 1.06 -7.12
CA GLY A 61 0.63 1.46 -6.09
C GLY A 61 -0.44 2.40 -6.63
N ILE A 62 -0.04 3.46 -7.35
CA ILE A 62 -0.96 4.40 -8.00
C ILE A 62 -1.85 3.70 -9.03
N LEU A 63 -1.27 2.85 -9.89
CA LEU A 63 -2.06 2.08 -10.87
C LEU A 63 -3.10 1.18 -10.20
N CYS A 64 -2.76 0.53 -9.08
CA CYS A 64 -3.69 -0.29 -8.32
C CYS A 64 -4.80 0.54 -7.67
N VAL A 65 -4.49 1.74 -7.15
CA VAL A 65 -5.53 2.66 -6.63
C VAL A 65 -6.49 3.09 -7.74
N ILE A 66 -5.98 3.39 -8.93
CA ILE A 66 -6.81 3.72 -10.11
C ILE A 66 -7.67 2.50 -10.50
N ALA A 67 -7.09 1.30 -10.55
CA ALA A 67 -7.83 0.07 -10.86
C ALA A 67 -8.92 -0.23 -9.82
N PHE A 68 -8.65 0.00 -8.54
CA PHE A 68 -9.64 -0.06 -7.46
C PHE A 68 -10.80 0.91 -7.71
N PHE A 69 -10.49 2.17 -8.06
CA PHE A 69 -11.48 3.20 -8.33
C PHE A 69 -12.46 2.78 -9.43
N PHE A 70 -11.97 2.21 -10.54
CA PHE A 70 -12.83 1.78 -11.66
C PHE A 70 -13.47 0.40 -11.48
N SER A 71 -13.06 -0.39 -10.48
CA SER A 71 -13.53 -1.75 -10.29
C SER A 71 -14.99 -1.85 -9.83
N LYS A 72 -15.83 -2.59 -10.57
CA LYS A 72 -17.24 -2.78 -10.23
C LYS A 72 -17.52 -4.02 -9.39
N ARG A 73 -16.72 -5.08 -9.55
CA ARG A 73 -16.89 -6.36 -8.84
C ARG A 73 -16.16 -6.34 -7.51
N LEU A 74 -16.81 -6.86 -6.46
CA LEU A 74 -16.26 -6.90 -5.09
C LEU A 74 -14.89 -7.57 -5.03
N GLY A 75 -14.72 -8.74 -5.66
CA GLY A 75 -13.44 -9.45 -5.68
C GLY A 75 -12.30 -8.64 -6.27
N TYR A 76 -12.55 -7.87 -7.36
CA TYR A 76 -11.53 -6.99 -7.93
C TYR A 76 -11.24 -5.79 -7.03
N LYS A 77 -12.24 -5.21 -6.36
CA LYS A 77 -12.00 -4.14 -5.37
C LYS A 77 -11.04 -4.63 -4.28
N ILE A 78 -11.29 -5.81 -3.72
CA ILE A 78 -10.44 -6.39 -2.68
C ILE A 78 -9.03 -6.66 -3.22
N LEU A 79 -8.91 -7.27 -4.41
CA LEU A 79 -7.62 -7.56 -5.03
C LEU A 79 -6.77 -6.30 -5.24
N TRP A 80 -7.34 -5.27 -5.86
CA TRP A 80 -6.62 -4.02 -6.13
C TRP A 80 -6.31 -3.25 -4.86
N ALA A 81 -7.17 -3.33 -3.85
CA ALA A 81 -6.90 -2.77 -2.54
C ALA A 81 -5.68 -3.44 -1.90
N ILE A 82 -5.62 -4.78 -1.87
CA ILE A 82 -4.47 -5.53 -1.35
C ILE A 82 -3.19 -5.18 -2.11
N PHE A 83 -3.21 -5.16 -3.45
CA PHE A 83 -2.03 -4.80 -4.23
C PHE A 83 -1.61 -3.35 -4.04
N SER A 84 -2.56 -2.41 -4.00
CA SER A 84 -2.23 -1.00 -3.73
C SER A 84 -1.52 -0.85 -2.39
N THR A 85 -2.01 -1.55 -1.36
CA THR A 85 -1.41 -1.56 -0.03
C THR A 85 -0.05 -2.22 -0.04
N PHE A 86 0.12 -3.35 -0.71
CA PHE A 86 1.40 -4.03 -0.88
C PHE A 86 2.47 -3.09 -1.43
N PHE A 87 2.17 -2.41 -2.53
CA PHE A 87 3.10 -1.51 -3.19
C PHE A 87 3.34 -0.21 -2.41
N LEU A 88 2.27 0.47 -1.97
CA LEU A 88 2.41 1.74 -1.25
C LEU A 88 3.09 1.56 0.11
N HIS A 89 2.80 0.47 0.82
CA HIS A 89 3.48 0.16 2.07
C HIS A 89 4.97 -0.13 1.84
N GLY A 90 5.31 -0.92 0.81
CA GLY A 90 6.70 -1.12 0.40
C GLY A 90 7.41 0.20 0.14
N PHE A 91 6.79 1.08 -0.65
CA PHE A 91 7.31 2.41 -0.96
C PHE A 91 7.64 3.22 0.30
N ILE A 92 6.70 3.29 1.25
CA ILE A 92 6.86 4.08 2.48
C ILE A 92 7.93 3.49 3.39
N VAL A 93 7.98 2.16 3.56
CA VAL A 93 8.99 1.52 4.42
C VAL A 93 10.39 1.67 3.85
N PHE A 94 10.58 1.52 2.53
CA PHE A 94 11.89 1.76 1.92
C PHE A 94 12.30 3.23 2.01
N LEU A 95 11.35 4.15 1.88
CA LEU A 95 11.59 5.57 2.09
C LEU A 95 12.02 5.86 3.53
N GLU A 96 11.37 5.24 4.52
CA GLU A 96 11.76 5.33 5.94
C GLU A 96 13.17 4.77 6.17
N LEU A 97 13.50 3.61 5.59
CA LEU A 97 14.83 2.99 5.69
C LEU A 97 15.92 3.89 5.11
N ASP A 98 15.67 4.55 3.98
CA ASP A 98 16.60 5.53 3.41
C ASP A 98 16.79 6.73 4.35
N PHE A 99 15.71 7.27 4.94
CA PHE A 99 15.78 8.40 5.87
C PHE A 99 16.52 8.09 7.18
N THR A 100 16.42 6.85 7.63
CA THR A 100 17.02 6.38 8.89
C THR A 100 18.42 5.79 8.70
N ASN A 101 18.95 5.77 7.47
CA ASN A 101 20.20 5.08 7.10
C ASN A 101 20.19 3.60 7.51
N GLY A 102 19.05 2.92 7.32
CA GLY A 102 18.85 1.51 7.66
C GLY A 102 18.60 1.24 9.15
N GLY A 103 18.40 2.28 9.96
CA GLY A 103 18.03 2.14 11.37
C GLY A 103 16.54 1.95 11.58
N ASP A 104 16.15 1.15 12.57
CA ASP A 104 14.74 1.04 12.94
C ASP A 104 14.27 2.30 13.67
N THR A 105 13.11 2.84 13.31
CA THR A 105 12.42 3.86 14.13
C THR A 105 12.19 3.29 15.52
N SER A 106 12.64 3.98 16.57
CA SER A 106 12.41 3.55 17.96
C SER A 106 11.21 4.29 18.56
N PRO A 107 10.15 3.60 18.98
CA PRO A 107 9.98 2.14 18.99
C PRO A 107 9.55 1.55 17.62
N TYR A 108 9.97 0.32 17.31
CA TYR A 108 9.82 -0.31 15.97
C TYR A 108 8.39 -0.28 15.41
N PHE A 109 7.38 -0.44 16.27
CA PHE A 109 5.98 -0.48 15.85
C PHE A 109 5.51 0.87 15.29
N LEU A 110 6.17 1.99 15.65
CA LEU A 110 5.77 3.33 15.23
C LEU A 110 5.95 3.52 13.73
N GLY A 111 7.07 3.06 13.17
CA GLY A 111 7.32 3.08 11.72
C GLY A 111 6.23 2.32 10.96
N PHE A 112 5.92 1.09 11.41
CA PHE A 112 4.85 0.29 10.82
C PHE A 112 3.45 0.90 10.96
N ILE A 113 3.13 1.59 12.07
CA ILE A 113 1.86 2.32 12.19
C ILE A 113 1.80 3.46 11.17
N ILE A 114 2.86 4.27 11.07
CA ILE A 114 2.93 5.38 10.13
C ILE A 114 2.80 4.85 8.68
N ALA A 115 3.56 3.82 8.33
CA ALA A 115 3.49 3.18 7.03
C ALA A 115 2.10 2.60 6.73
N GLY A 116 1.45 1.95 7.71
CA GLY A 116 0.10 1.42 7.58
C GLY A 116 -0.96 2.51 7.33
N VAL A 117 -0.87 3.62 8.05
CA VAL A 117 -1.77 4.77 7.85
C VAL A 117 -1.52 5.38 6.48
N LEU A 118 -0.29 5.75 6.17
CA LEU A 118 0.05 6.44 4.92
C LEU A 118 -0.24 5.59 3.67
N SER A 119 -0.01 4.28 3.72
CA SER A 119 -0.29 3.37 2.59
C SER A 119 -1.78 3.17 2.33
N SER A 120 -2.63 3.31 3.35
CA SER A 120 -4.09 3.13 3.22
C SER A 120 -4.84 4.41 2.85
N LEU A 121 -4.25 5.59 3.08
CA LEU A 121 -4.88 6.89 2.81
C LEU A 121 -5.31 7.07 1.33
N PRO A 122 -4.46 6.81 0.31
CA PRO A 122 -4.87 6.97 -1.08
C PRO A 122 -6.08 6.10 -1.44
N LEU A 123 -6.11 4.88 -0.91
CA LEU A 123 -7.21 3.94 -1.13
C LEU A 123 -8.50 4.42 -0.45
N LEU A 124 -8.42 4.94 0.78
CA LEU A 124 -9.56 5.51 1.50
C LEU A 124 -10.14 6.73 0.77
N VAL A 125 -9.27 7.62 0.28
CA VAL A 125 -9.69 8.77 -0.53
C VAL A 125 -10.37 8.31 -1.81
N ALA A 126 -9.78 7.36 -2.54
CA ALA A 126 -10.37 6.79 -3.75
C ALA A 126 -11.74 6.15 -3.47
N GLY A 127 -11.86 5.41 -2.36
CA GLY A 127 -13.09 4.80 -1.89
C GLY A 127 -14.18 5.84 -1.60
N TYR A 128 -13.85 6.88 -0.84
CA TYR A 128 -14.76 7.97 -0.50
C TYR A 128 -15.25 8.73 -1.75
N VAL A 129 -14.34 9.12 -2.65
CA VAL A 129 -14.68 9.85 -3.89
C VAL A 129 -15.59 9.00 -4.77
N LYS A 130 -15.28 7.70 -4.91
CA LYS A 130 -16.10 6.76 -5.68
C LYS A 130 -17.51 6.63 -5.13
N GLU A 131 -17.63 6.46 -3.81
CA GLU A 131 -18.93 6.32 -3.15
C GLU A 131 -19.79 7.56 -3.29
N ARG A 132 -19.18 8.75 -3.18
CA ARG A 132 -19.85 10.04 -3.46
C ARG A 132 -20.36 10.13 -4.89
N LYS A 133 -19.56 9.71 -5.87
CA LYS A 133 -19.95 9.73 -7.29
C LYS A 133 -21.15 8.81 -7.55
N GLU A 134 -21.12 7.60 -6.99
CA GLU A 134 -22.22 6.62 -7.11
C GLU A 134 -23.51 7.08 -6.41
N ALA A 135 -23.43 7.91 -5.38
CA ALA A 135 -24.60 8.48 -4.71
C ALA A 135 -25.24 9.67 -5.45
N SER A 136 -24.50 10.32 -6.35
CA SER A 136 -24.97 11.47 -7.15
C SER A 136 -25.60 11.09 -8.50
N THR A 137 -25.51 9.81 -8.89
CA THR A 137 -26.08 9.22 -10.12
C THR A 137 -27.29 8.37 -9.80
#